data_AF-F2IJ30-F1
#
_entry.id   AF-F2IJ30-F1
#
_cell.length_a   1.000
_cell.length_b   1.000
_cell.length_c   1.000
_cell.angle_alpha   90.00
_cell.angle_beta   90.00
_cell.angle_gamma   90.00
#
_symmetry.space_group_name_H-M   'P 1'
#
loop_
_entity.id
_entity.type
_entity.pdbx_description
1 polymer ?
#
loop_
_entity_poly.entity_id
_entity_poly.type
_entity_poly.pdbx_seq_one_letter_code
_entity_poly.pdbx_strand_id
1 'polypeptide(L)'
;MLGFSCISALSFAQSNTLPTTGNVGIGTTSPSERLTVNGSARIDSTLTVRDSMIVDRDAHIKSDLRVDGKTLLGDDLHASKNVFLEEGNLQIKSLGDTSLPEDGILTIDALGKVKNGGDLKSLLYRSEPATNCATDIHGNLLETAPFWQATANPQRMFLIKTPCSPDPRLGVGVRPDAKFHVRLDLNSQLHPLLIEKTLSSNPSVLPRKLMQLDHTGLLYAREIKVNLDNWADYVFDKNYSLMPLNELQQFINQNKHLPNVPSATEMTTNGLNIAENSKMLMEKVEELTLYVLQINERVKTQEELVKQQQETIRLQQELILQIQQAQQKPVKL
;
A
#
# COMPACT_ATOMS: atom_id res chain seq x y z
N MET A 1 -90.15 38.36 -40.42
CA MET A 1 -89.94 38.33 -38.97
C MET A 1 -89.99 36.87 -38.54
N LEU A 2 -88.84 36.26 -38.25
CA LEU A 2 -88.73 34.86 -37.83
C LEU A 2 -89.18 34.73 -36.37
N GLY A 3 -90.24 33.97 -36.12
CA GLY A 3 -90.67 33.60 -34.77
C GLY A 3 -89.97 32.31 -34.33
N PHE A 4 -89.05 32.42 -33.37
CA PHE A 4 -88.37 31.28 -32.75
C PHE A 4 -89.36 30.43 -31.95
N SER A 5 -89.44 29.14 -32.28
CA SER A 5 -90.12 28.14 -31.44
C SER A 5 -89.12 27.62 -30.41
N CYS A 6 -89.41 27.85 -29.13
CA CYS A 6 -88.60 27.36 -28.02
C CYS A 6 -88.97 25.90 -27.74
N ILE A 7 -88.11 24.96 -28.13
CA ILE A 7 -88.26 23.55 -27.76
C ILE A 7 -87.72 23.40 -26.33
N SER A 8 -88.62 23.26 -25.36
CA SER A 8 -88.26 22.88 -24.00
C SER A 8 -87.90 21.39 -23.96
N ALA A 9 -86.63 21.08 -23.69
CA ALA A 9 -86.23 19.71 -23.39
C ALA A 9 -86.79 19.31 -22.02
N LEU A 10 -87.74 18.36 -22.00
CA LEU A 10 -88.18 17.68 -20.78
C LEU A 10 -87.03 16.82 -20.25
N SER A 11 -86.37 17.23 -19.16
CA SER A 11 -85.46 16.33 -18.44
C SER A 11 -86.29 15.35 -17.61
N PHE A 12 -86.37 14.09 -18.04
CA PHE A 12 -86.89 13.03 -17.18
C PHE A 12 -85.83 12.69 -16.13
N ALA A 13 -86.01 13.16 -14.90
CA ALA A 13 -85.29 12.58 -13.77
C ALA A 13 -85.84 11.15 -13.56
N GLN A 14 -84.99 10.13 -13.71
CA GLN A 14 -85.40 8.75 -13.47
C GLN A 14 -85.59 8.55 -11.95
N SER A 15 -86.84 8.42 -11.49
CA SER A 15 -87.15 8.04 -10.11
C SER A 15 -87.33 6.53 -10.03
N ASN A 16 -86.25 5.81 -9.71
CA ASN A 16 -86.34 4.39 -9.42
C ASN A 16 -86.77 4.22 -7.95
N THR A 17 -87.95 3.65 -7.71
CA THR A 17 -88.38 3.25 -6.35
C THR A 17 -88.00 1.80 -6.11
N LEU A 18 -87.04 1.57 -5.21
CA LEU A 18 -86.64 0.22 -4.81
C LEU A 18 -87.60 -0.31 -3.72
N PRO A 19 -87.91 -1.63 -3.69
CA PRO A 19 -88.73 -2.22 -2.64
C PRO A 19 -88.05 -2.08 -1.28
N THR A 20 -88.83 -1.91 -0.21
CA THR A 20 -88.32 -1.71 1.16
C THR A 20 -87.72 -2.97 1.79
N THR A 21 -87.93 -4.13 1.17
CA THR A 21 -87.37 -5.43 1.59
C THR A 21 -86.99 -6.27 0.35
N GLY A 22 -86.19 -7.31 0.55
CA GLY A 22 -85.69 -8.19 -0.51
C GLY A 22 -84.37 -7.72 -1.13
N ASN A 23 -83.88 -8.49 -2.10
CA ASN A 23 -82.63 -8.24 -2.81
C ASN A 23 -82.90 -7.47 -4.11
N VAL A 24 -82.03 -6.52 -4.45
CA VAL A 24 -82.08 -5.75 -5.70
C VAL A 24 -81.15 -6.39 -6.72
N GLY A 25 -81.69 -6.86 -7.84
CA GLY A 25 -80.93 -7.37 -8.98
C GLY A 25 -80.92 -6.37 -10.14
N ILE A 26 -79.73 -5.97 -10.61
CA ILE A 26 -79.56 -5.21 -11.84
C ILE A 26 -78.94 -6.15 -12.88
N GLY A 27 -79.66 -6.43 -13.97
CA GLY A 27 -79.23 -7.41 -14.99
C GLY A 27 -79.36 -8.89 -14.56
N THR A 28 -80.02 -9.15 -13.43
CA THR A 28 -80.35 -10.51 -12.96
C THR A 28 -81.72 -10.54 -12.29
N THR A 29 -82.45 -11.64 -12.43
CA THR A 29 -83.71 -11.91 -11.74
C THR A 29 -83.55 -12.77 -10.49
N SER A 30 -82.32 -13.22 -10.19
CA SER A 30 -82.02 -14.09 -9.04
C SER A 30 -80.77 -13.59 -8.29
N PRO A 31 -80.85 -12.43 -7.61
CA PRO A 31 -79.73 -11.88 -6.85
C PRO A 31 -79.41 -12.71 -5.59
N SER A 32 -78.17 -13.16 -5.46
CA SER A 32 -77.69 -13.92 -4.28
C SER A 32 -77.43 -13.04 -3.06
N GLU A 33 -77.27 -11.73 -3.26
CA GLU A 33 -76.97 -10.74 -2.22
C GLU A 33 -77.97 -9.58 -2.25
N ARG A 34 -77.98 -8.76 -1.19
CA ARG A 34 -78.90 -7.60 -1.08
C ARG A 34 -78.86 -6.67 -2.30
N LEU A 35 -77.70 -6.53 -2.92
CA LEU A 35 -77.54 -5.90 -4.21
C LEU A 35 -76.65 -6.81 -5.07
N THR A 36 -77.14 -7.21 -6.23
CA THR A 36 -76.35 -7.93 -7.24
C THR A 36 -76.43 -7.19 -8.56
N VAL A 37 -75.28 -6.89 -9.15
CA VAL A 37 -75.17 -6.29 -10.49
C VAL A 37 -74.51 -7.30 -11.40
N ASN A 38 -75.27 -7.86 -12.35
CA ASN A 38 -74.73 -8.68 -13.42
C ASN A 38 -74.37 -7.78 -14.61
N GLY A 39 -73.23 -7.09 -14.50
CA GLY A 39 -72.78 -6.09 -15.45
C GLY A 39 -71.80 -5.11 -14.82
N SER A 40 -71.59 -3.96 -15.46
CA SER A 40 -70.70 -2.90 -14.95
C SER A 40 -71.49 -1.86 -14.14
N ALA A 41 -71.01 -1.54 -12.94
CA ALA A 41 -71.49 -0.38 -12.18
C ALA A 41 -70.58 0.82 -12.45
N ARG A 42 -71.17 1.96 -12.84
CA ARG A 42 -70.47 3.24 -12.95
C ARG A 42 -70.88 4.13 -11.77
N ILE A 43 -69.89 4.66 -11.05
CA ILE A 43 -70.08 5.60 -9.94
C ILE A 43 -69.29 6.85 -10.29
N ASP A 44 -69.99 7.95 -10.61
CA ASP A 44 -69.35 9.20 -11.05
C ASP A 44 -68.73 10.02 -9.91
N SER A 45 -69.04 9.66 -8.67
CA SER A 45 -68.50 10.28 -7.45
C SER A 45 -67.78 9.23 -6.61
N THR A 46 -68.10 9.11 -5.32
CA THR A 46 -67.36 8.25 -4.38
C THR A 46 -68.10 6.95 -4.10
N LEU A 47 -67.41 5.81 -4.18
CA LEU A 47 -67.83 4.56 -3.57
C LEU A 47 -67.26 4.50 -2.15
N THR A 48 -68.11 4.44 -1.12
CA THR A 48 -67.68 4.25 0.27
C THR A 48 -68.06 2.85 0.74
N VAL A 49 -67.06 2.07 1.14
CA VAL A 49 -67.22 0.71 1.71
C VAL A 49 -66.79 0.76 3.17
N ARG A 50 -67.66 0.33 4.10
CA ARG A 50 -67.40 0.46 5.55
C ARG A 50 -66.64 -0.71 6.17
N ASP A 51 -66.73 -1.89 5.56
CA ASP A 51 -66.15 -3.12 6.10
C ASP A 51 -65.02 -3.62 5.21
N SER A 52 -65.33 -4.37 4.14
CA SER A 52 -64.32 -4.90 3.21
C SER A 52 -64.76 -4.80 1.75
N MET A 53 -63.77 -4.62 0.86
CA MET A 53 -63.93 -4.72 -0.58
C MET A 53 -63.11 -5.92 -1.07
N ILE A 54 -63.76 -6.84 -1.78
CA ILE A 54 -63.11 -8.02 -2.38
C ILE A 54 -63.13 -7.84 -3.89
N VAL A 55 -62.00 -8.09 -4.55
CA VAL A 55 -61.84 -8.05 -6.00
C VAL A 55 -61.27 -9.39 -6.44
N ASP A 56 -62.05 -10.18 -7.18
CA ASP A 56 -61.67 -11.56 -7.55
C ASP A 56 -60.60 -11.64 -8.65
N ARG A 57 -60.44 -10.55 -9.43
CA ARG A 57 -59.46 -10.44 -10.51
C ARG A 57 -58.62 -9.19 -10.30
N ASP A 58 -58.70 -8.22 -11.21
CA ASP A 58 -57.81 -7.06 -11.23
C ASP A 58 -58.48 -5.79 -10.71
N ALA A 59 -57.75 -5.01 -9.91
CA ALA A 59 -58.10 -3.64 -9.56
C ALA A 59 -57.18 -2.67 -10.33
N HIS A 60 -57.75 -1.87 -11.24
CA HIS A 60 -56.98 -0.87 -12.00
C HIS A 60 -57.26 0.54 -11.47
N ILE A 61 -56.23 1.16 -10.86
CA ILE A 61 -56.29 2.52 -10.29
C ILE A 61 -55.49 3.45 -11.20
N LYS A 62 -56.15 4.48 -11.75
CA LYS A 62 -55.52 5.39 -12.75
C LYS A 62 -54.63 6.47 -12.13
N SER A 63 -54.93 6.85 -10.89
CA SER A 63 -54.18 7.87 -10.15
C SER A 63 -53.57 7.20 -8.92
N ASP A 64 -53.92 7.64 -7.73
CA ASP A 64 -53.21 7.25 -6.52
C ASP A 64 -54.01 6.19 -5.73
N LEU A 65 -53.28 5.22 -5.18
CA LEU A 65 -53.77 4.35 -4.12
C LEU A 65 -53.16 4.83 -2.80
N ARG A 66 -54.01 5.34 -1.90
CA ARG A 66 -53.60 5.69 -0.53
C ARG A 66 -54.09 4.61 0.43
N VAL A 67 -53.17 4.07 1.23
CA VAL A 67 -53.46 3.10 2.29
C VAL A 67 -52.91 3.67 3.59
N ASP A 68 -53.78 4.02 4.53
CA ASP A 68 -53.34 4.51 5.85
C ASP A 68 -52.88 3.35 6.77
N GLY A 69 -53.23 2.11 6.43
CA GLY A 69 -52.85 0.88 7.12
C GLY A 69 -51.68 0.12 6.47
N LYS A 70 -51.57 -1.18 6.77
CA LYS A 70 -50.55 -2.07 6.19
C LYS A 70 -51.00 -2.62 4.84
N THR A 71 -50.07 -2.76 3.90
CA THR A 71 -50.27 -3.48 2.65
C THR A 71 -49.58 -4.85 2.73
N LEU A 72 -50.32 -5.92 2.46
CA LEU A 72 -49.81 -7.29 2.37
C LEU A 72 -49.89 -7.73 0.90
N LEU A 73 -48.78 -8.17 0.34
CA LEU A 73 -48.71 -8.71 -1.03
C LEU A 73 -48.40 -10.21 -0.93
N GLY A 74 -49.17 -11.04 -1.64
CA GLY A 74 -48.99 -12.50 -1.62
C GLY A 74 -47.79 -12.96 -2.45
N ASP A 75 -47.53 -12.28 -3.56
CA ASP A 75 -46.44 -12.53 -4.50
C ASP A 75 -45.60 -11.25 -4.69
N ASP A 76 -45.24 -10.91 -5.93
CA ASP A 76 -44.30 -9.84 -6.26
C ASP A 76 -44.92 -8.43 -6.34
N LEU A 77 -44.13 -7.43 -5.95
CA LEU A 77 -44.39 -6.02 -6.27
C LEU A 77 -43.58 -5.61 -7.50
N HIS A 78 -44.25 -5.32 -8.62
CA HIS A 78 -43.60 -4.78 -9.82
C HIS A 78 -43.82 -3.26 -9.92
N ALA A 79 -42.74 -2.48 -9.79
CA ALA A 79 -42.73 -1.03 -10.07
C ALA A 79 -41.94 -0.74 -11.36
N SER A 80 -42.53 -0.02 -12.31
CA SER A 80 -41.87 0.34 -13.58
C SER A 80 -40.90 1.51 -13.48
N LYS A 81 -40.93 2.23 -12.36
CA LYS A 81 -40.06 3.36 -12.04
C LYS A 81 -39.52 3.20 -10.61
N ASN A 82 -39.64 4.24 -9.80
CA ASN A 82 -39.05 4.30 -8.47
C ASN A 82 -40.08 3.94 -7.39
N VAL A 83 -39.60 3.28 -6.33
CA VAL A 83 -40.30 3.15 -5.06
C VAL A 83 -39.63 4.09 -4.07
N PHE A 84 -40.38 5.06 -3.56
CA PHE A 84 -39.90 6.01 -2.54
C PHE A 84 -40.39 5.56 -1.16
N LEU A 85 -39.50 5.60 -0.18
CA LEU A 85 -39.81 5.30 1.21
C LEU A 85 -39.42 6.52 2.04
N GLU A 86 -40.38 7.16 2.70
CA GLU A 86 -40.12 8.23 3.66
C GLU A 86 -39.77 7.62 5.04
N GLU A 87 -39.11 8.40 5.91
CA GLU A 87 -38.57 8.03 7.23
C GLU A 87 -39.01 6.66 7.80
N GLY A 88 -38.09 5.69 7.77
CA GLY A 88 -38.31 4.33 8.27
C GLY A 88 -37.25 3.36 7.74
N ASN A 89 -37.16 2.16 8.31
CA ASN A 89 -36.25 1.11 7.85
C ASN A 89 -36.96 0.26 6.78
N LEU A 90 -36.36 0.10 5.59
CA LEU A 90 -36.71 -1.01 4.71
C LEU A 90 -36.17 -2.30 5.34
N GLN A 91 -37.04 -3.27 5.63
CA GLN A 91 -36.65 -4.58 6.13
C GLN A 91 -36.85 -5.63 5.04
N ILE A 92 -35.77 -6.09 4.40
CA ILE A 92 -35.81 -7.20 3.45
C ILE A 92 -35.38 -8.46 4.21
N LYS A 93 -36.35 -9.33 4.54
CA LYS A 93 -36.06 -10.65 5.08
C LYS A 93 -35.84 -11.61 3.91
N SER A 94 -34.64 -12.16 3.78
CA SER A 94 -34.40 -13.23 2.79
C SER A 94 -35.32 -14.40 3.11
N LEU A 95 -36.22 -14.74 2.18
CA LEU A 95 -37.29 -15.75 2.35
C LEU A 95 -36.78 -17.20 2.46
N GLY A 96 -35.46 -17.44 2.47
CA GLY A 96 -34.87 -18.78 2.44
C GLY A 96 -34.17 -19.25 3.72
N ASP A 97 -33.93 -18.37 4.71
CA ASP A 97 -33.13 -18.75 5.88
C ASP A 97 -33.73 -18.22 7.19
N THR A 98 -34.34 -19.12 7.95
CA THR A 98 -34.96 -18.83 9.25
C THR A 98 -33.96 -18.75 10.40
N SER A 99 -32.67 -18.97 10.15
CA SER A 99 -31.62 -19.02 11.18
C SER A 99 -30.88 -17.70 11.39
N LEU A 100 -31.12 -16.70 10.54
CA LEU A 100 -30.44 -15.42 10.65
C LEU A 100 -30.94 -14.61 11.88
N PRO A 101 -30.03 -14.15 12.76
CA PRO A 101 -30.35 -13.21 13.85
C PRO A 101 -30.92 -11.89 13.30
N GLU A 102 -31.62 -11.11 14.13
CA GLU A 102 -32.29 -9.85 13.72
C GLU A 102 -31.38 -8.84 12.99
N ASP A 103 -30.06 -8.99 13.14
CA ASP A 103 -29.01 -8.16 12.57
C ASP A 103 -28.74 -8.46 11.08
N GLY A 104 -29.30 -9.56 10.55
CA GLY A 104 -29.18 -10.00 9.15
C GLY A 104 -30.11 -9.27 8.17
N ILE A 105 -30.79 -8.22 8.63
CA ILE A 105 -31.67 -7.37 7.82
C ILE A 105 -30.82 -6.28 7.18
N LEU A 106 -30.84 -6.18 5.84
CA LEU A 106 -30.31 -5.02 5.13
C LEU A 106 -31.10 -3.78 5.55
N THR A 107 -30.59 -3.04 6.53
CA THR A 107 -31.20 -1.82 7.05
C THR A 107 -30.56 -0.63 6.35
N ILE A 108 -31.33 0.03 5.49
CA ILE A 108 -30.94 1.31 4.89
C ILE A 108 -31.52 2.40 5.79
N ASP A 109 -30.66 3.25 6.37
CA ASP A 109 -31.11 4.35 7.21
C ASP A 109 -31.67 5.53 6.39
N ALA A 110 -32.22 6.53 7.07
CA ALA A 110 -32.84 7.72 6.45
C ALA A 110 -31.88 8.56 5.58
N LEU A 111 -30.57 8.30 5.62
CA LEU A 111 -29.54 8.95 4.80
C LEU A 111 -29.05 8.06 3.64
N GLY A 112 -29.69 6.90 3.43
CA GLY A 112 -29.33 5.96 2.38
C GLY A 112 -28.10 5.10 2.71
N LYS A 113 -27.64 5.06 3.97
CA LYS A 113 -26.50 4.23 4.38
C LYS A 113 -26.98 2.87 4.89
N VAL A 114 -26.32 1.81 4.41
CA VAL A 114 -26.55 0.44 4.88
C VAL A 114 -25.88 0.28 6.24
N LYS A 115 -26.68 0.10 7.31
CA LYS A 115 -26.19 0.09 8.70
C LYS A 115 -25.27 -1.09 9.04
N ASN A 116 -25.39 -2.23 8.34
CA ASN A 116 -24.66 -3.47 8.65
C ASN A 116 -23.96 -4.14 7.44
N GLY A 117 -23.73 -3.46 6.32
CA GLY A 117 -23.29 -4.14 5.08
C GLY A 117 -22.28 -3.45 4.17
N GLY A 118 -21.74 -2.28 4.52
CA GLY A 118 -20.81 -1.57 3.63
C GLY A 118 -21.44 -1.19 2.28
N ASP A 119 -20.58 -0.93 1.27
CA ASP A 119 -20.98 -0.54 -0.08
C ASP A 119 -21.65 -1.71 -0.82
N LEU A 120 -22.88 -1.53 -1.31
CA LEU A 120 -23.66 -2.55 -2.03
C LEU A 120 -22.90 -3.15 -3.23
N LYS A 121 -21.94 -2.38 -3.78
CA LYS A 121 -21.07 -2.79 -4.88
C LYS A 121 -20.06 -3.89 -4.50
N SER A 122 -19.66 -3.96 -3.23
CA SER A 122 -18.72 -4.98 -2.73
C SER A 122 -19.39 -6.31 -2.36
N LEU A 123 -20.71 -6.31 -2.14
CA LEU A 123 -21.49 -7.51 -1.83
C LEU A 123 -22.04 -8.22 -3.09
N LEU A 124 -22.37 -7.47 -4.15
CA LEU A 124 -22.95 -8.03 -5.39
C LEU A 124 -21.90 -8.52 -6.39
N TYR A 125 -20.68 -7.98 -6.34
CA TYR A 125 -19.55 -8.45 -7.15
C TYR A 125 -18.47 -9.03 -6.24
N ARG A 126 -18.78 -10.14 -5.56
CA ARG A 126 -17.73 -11.03 -5.05
C ARG A 126 -17.10 -11.75 -6.25
N SER A 127 -16.25 -11.04 -6.98
CA SER A 127 -15.37 -11.65 -7.97
C SER A 127 -14.36 -12.50 -7.22
N GLU A 128 -14.66 -13.81 -7.15
CA GLU A 128 -13.81 -14.89 -6.63
C GLU A 128 -13.44 -14.77 -5.14
N PRO A 129 -13.19 -15.89 -4.44
CA PRO A 129 -12.72 -15.79 -3.07
C PRO A 129 -11.36 -15.10 -3.14
N ALA A 130 -11.25 -13.89 -2.60
CA ALA A 130 -9.97 -13.39 -2.14
C ALA A 130 -9.42 -14.50 -1.23
N THR A 131 -8.46 -15.27 -1.74
CA THR A 131 -7.73 -16.24 -0.93
C THR A 131 -7.11 -15.42 0.19
N ASN A 132 -7.68 -15.53 1.39
CA ASN A 132 -7.10 -14.93 2.59
C ASN A 132 -5.68 -15.48 2.68
N CYS A 133 -4.71 -14.59 2.57
CA CYS A 133 -3.33 -14.97 2.27
C CYS A 133 -2.37 -14.63 3.41
N ALA A 134 -2.91 -14.01 4.46
CA ALA A 134 -2.25 -13.79 5.72
C ALA A 134 -2.81 -14.80 6.73
N THR A 135 -1.93 -15.60 7.34
CA THR A 135 -2.28 -16.45 8.46
C THR A 135 -1.69 -15.91 9.74
N ASP A 136 -2.33 -16.21 10.87
CA ASP A 136 -1.70 -16.04 12.18
C ASP A 136 -0.48 -16.96 12.35
N ILE A 137 0.16 -16.90 13.52
CA ILE A 137 1.34 -17.71 13.85
C ILE A 137 1.06 -19.22 13.93
N HIS A 138 -0.21 -19.62 13.97
CA HIS A 138 -0.67 -21.00 14.02
C HIS A 138 -1.14 -21.51 12.66
N GLY A 139 -1.12 -20.67 11.61
CA GLY A 139 -1.54 -21.03 10.26
C GLY A 139 -3.03 -20.81 9.99
N ASN A 140 -3.77 -20.15 10.89
CA ASN A 140 -5.19 -19.83 10.70
C ASN A 140 -5.35 -18.59 9.82
N LEU A 141 -6.31 -18.60 8.90
CA LEU A 141 -6.58 -17.49 7.98
C LEU A 141 -7.08 -16.25 8.72
N LEU A 142 -6.49 -15.08 8.44
CA LEU A 142 -6.93 -13.79 8.99
C LEU A 142 -8.03 -13.19 8.12
N GLU A 143 -9.24 -13.07 8.66
CA GLU A 143 -10.42 -12.53 7.94
C GLU A 143 -10.57 -10.99 8.06
N THR A 144 -9.74 -10.32 8.84
CA THR A 144 -9.80 -8.87 9.07
C THR A 144 -8.44 -8.19 8.93
N ALA A 145 -8.45 -6.89 8.59
CA ALA A 145 -7.25 -6.06 8.52
C ALA A 145 -6.50 -6.14 9.86
N PRO A 146 -5.18 -6.37 9.87
CA PRO A 146 -4.51 -6.85 11.07
C PRO A 146 -4.40 -5.76 12.14
N PHE A 147 -5.03 -6.01 13.27
CA PHE A 147 -4.68 -5.35 14.54
C PHE A 147 -3.43 -6.01 15.10
N TRP A 148 -2.60 -5.26 15.83
CA TRP A 148 -1.50 -5.84 16.62
C TRP A 148 -2.05 -6.92 17.56
N GLN A 149 -1.80 -8.20 17.28
CA GLN A 149 -2.24 -9.29 18.14
C GLN A 149 -1.38 -9.32 19.40
N ALA A 150 -1.94 -8.81 20.50
CA ALA A 150 -1.34 -8.92 21.82
C ALA A 150 -1.68 -10.28 22.45
N THR A 151 -0.91 -11.32 22.14
CA THR A 151 -0.88 -12.52 23.01
C THR A 151 0.52 -13.14 23.08
N ALA A 152 1.05 -13.16 24.31
CA ALA A 152 2.19 -13.94 24.85
C ALA A 152 3.57 -13.95 24.14
N ASN A 153 3.73 -13.53 22.89
CA ASN A 153 5.04 -13.43 22.22
C ASN A 153 5.07 -12.34 21.13
N PRO A 154 5.57 -11.13 21.40
CA PRO A 154 5.27 -9.93 20.61
C PRO A 154 6.17 -9.68 19.38
N GLN A 155 6.77 -10.68 18.73
CA GLN A 155 7.92 -10.43 17.83
C GLN A 155 7.80 -10.85 16.35
N ARG A 156 6.61 -11.11 15.77
CA ARG A 156 6.51 -11.41 14.33
C ARG A 156 5.30 -10.78 13.65
N MET A 157 5.57 -9.99 12.61
CA MET A 157 4.59 -9.40 11.70
C MET A 157 4.48 -10.32 10.47
N PHE A 158 3.55 -11.29 10.54
CA PHE A 158 3.10 -12.17 9.44
C PHE A 158 4.07 -13.26 8.94
N LEU A 159 3.52 -14.47 8.76
CA LEU A 159 4.14 -15.57 8.01
C LEU A 159 3.37 -15.75 6.70
N ILE A 160 3.98 -15.40 5.57
CA ILE A 160 3.43 -15.70 4.24
C ILE A 160 4.03 -17.05 3.82
N LYS A 161 3.33 -18.14 4.14
CA LYS A 161 3.80 -19.52 3.84
C LYS A 161 3.29 -20.07 2.50
N THR A 162 2.38 -19.38 1.83
CA THR A 162 1.75 -19.82 0.57
C THR A 162 2.00 -18.79 -0.54
N PRO A 163 2.07 -19.19 -1.82
CA PRO A 163 2.19 -18.26 -2.94
C PRO A 163 0.87 -17.51 -3.10
N CYS A 164 0.81 -16.29 -2.58
CA CYS A 164 -0.36 -15.43 -2.62
C CYS A 164 -0.44 -14.70 -3.97
N SER A 165 -1.62 -14.64 -4.58
CA SER A 165 -1.88 -13.81 -5.77
C SER A 165 -3.03 -12.83 -5.49
N PRO A 166 -2.82 -11.51 -5.66
CA PRO A 166 -1.56 -10.88 -6.02
C PRO A 166 -0.53 -10.92 -4.88
N ASP A 167 0.73 -10.81 -5.27
CA ASP A 167 1.87 -10.81 -4.38
C ASP A 167 1.76 -9.71 -3.29
N PRO A 168 1.74 -10.05 -1.98
CA PRO A 168 1.42 -9.08 -0.93
C PRO A 168 2.53 -8.03 -0.77
N ARG A 169 2.08 -6.81 -0.50
CA ARG A 169 2.91 -5.61 -0.34
C ARG A 169 2.43 -4.80 0.86
N LEU A 170 3.37 -4.26 1.64
CA LEU A 170 3.09 -3.42 2.80
C LEU A 170 3.36 -1.94 2.48
N GLY A 171 2.32 -1.12 2.57
CA GLY A 171 2.41 0.34 2.40
C GLY A 171 2.16 1.08 3.71
N VAL A 172 3.03 2.01 4.09
CA VAL A 172 2.82 2.94 5.21
C VAL A 172 2.60 4.33 4.63
N GLY A 173 1.37 4.85 4.74
CA GLY A 173 1.00 6.15 4.19
C GLY A 173 0.84 6.20 2.66
N VAL A 174 0.83 5.05 1.96
CA VAL A 174 0.82 4.99 0.49
C VAL A 174 0.33 3.65 -0.06
N ARG A 175 -0.16 3.65 -1.30
CA ARG A 175 -0.33 2.42 -2.10
C ARG A 175 1.05 1.88 -2.52
N PRO A 176 1.45 0.68 -2.11
CA PRO A 176 2.83 0.24 -2.27
C PRO A 176 3.17 -0.21 -3.71
N ASP A 177 4.23 0.38 -4.28
CA ASP A 177 4.81 -0.03 -5.56
C ASP A 177 5.92 -1.09 -5.39
N ALA A 178 6.36 -1.29 -4.14
CA ALA A 178 7.36 -2.27 -3.73
C ALA A 178 6.82 -3.15 -2.58
N LYS A 179 7.59 -4.18 -2.18
CA LYS A 179 7.25 -5.07 -1.06
C LYS A 179 7.03 -4.33 0.26
N PHE A 180 7.83 -3.29 0.48
CA PHE A 180 7.69 -2.35 1.59
C PHE A 180 7.84 -0.95 1.01
N HIS A 181 6.79 -0.12 1.10
CA HIS A 181 6.79 1.26 0.62
C HIS A 181 6.32 2.19 1.74
N VAL A 182 7.19 3.09 2.16
CA VAL A 182 6.87 4.13 3.14
C VAL A 182 6.84 5.48 2.42
N ARG A 183 5.74 6.21 2.53
CA ARG A 183 5.66 7.61 2.07
C ARG A 183 5.49 8.50 3.29
N LEU A 184 6.38 9.47 3.41
CA LEU A 184 6.30 10.51 4.42
C LEU A 184 5.59 11.73 3.83
N ASP A 185 4.86 12.47 4.67
CA ASP A 185 4.35 13.79 4.32
C ASP A 185 5.49 14.83 4.31
N LEU A 186 5.35 15.90 3.52
CA LEU A 186 6.32 16.98 3.34
C LEU A 186 6.82 17.59 4.66
N ASN A 187 5.96 17.64 5.67
CA ASN A 187 6.27 18.23 6.98
C ASN A 187 6.65 17.20 8.05
N SER A 188 6.66 15.90 7.71
CA SER A 188 6.94 14.85 8.69
C SER A 188 8.43 14.73 8.97
N GLN A 189 8.80 14.84 10.25
CA GLN A 189 10.16 14.60 10.72
C GLN A 189 10.38 13.17 11.25
N LEU A 190 9.35 12.32 11.14
CA LEU A 190 9.41 10.94 11.61
C LEU A 190 10.42 10.12 10.79
N HIS A 191 11.16 9.26 11.48
CA HIS A 191 12.09 8.34 10.84
C HIS A 191 11.30 7.23 10.11
N PRO A 192 11.47 7.04 8.79
CA PRO A 192 10.76 6.00 8.04
C PRO A 192 11.13 4.58 8.50
N LEU A 193 12.33 4.38 9.07
CA LEU A 193 12.73 3.11 9.69
C LEU A 193 13.52 3.39 10.97
N LEU A 194 13.11 2.77 12.07
CA LEU A 194 13.81 2.82 13.35
C LEU A 194 13.80 1.44 13.99
N ILE A 195 15.00 0.89 14.23
CA ILE A 195 15.21 -0.40 14.89
C ILE A 195 15.93 -0.13 16.20
N GLU A 196 15.25 -0.43 17.30
CA GLU A 196 15.74 -0.20 18.66
C GLU A 196 15.72 -1.47 19.49
N LYS A 197 16.61 -1.54 20.47
CA LYS A 197 16.67 -2.63 21.44
C LYS A 197 16.51 -2.08 22.85
N THR A 198 15.45 -2.51 23.52
CA THR A 198 15.25 -2.28 24.95
C THR A 198 16.36 -2.94 25.75
N LEU A 199 17.00 -2.17 26.64
CA LEU A 199 18.14 -2.65 27.44
C LEU A 199 17.76 -3.10 28.85
N SER A 200 16.58 -2.72 29.33
CA SER A 200 16.08 -3.02 30.67
C SER A 200 14.55 -3.02 30.67
N SER A 201 13.93 -3.75 31.60
CA SER A 201 12.49 -3.66 31.88
C SER A 201 12.10 -2.34 32.56
N ASN A 202 13.07 -1.57 33.06
CA ASN A 202 12.85 -0.24 33.60
C ASN A 202 12.63 0.78 32.46
N PRO A 203 11.44 1.42 32.35
CA PRO A 203 11.12 2.37 31.29
C PRO A 203 11.98 3.64 31.29
N SER A 204 12.68 3.94 32.39
CA SER A 204 13.61 5.07 32.47
C SER A 204 14.92 4.83 31.70
N VAL A 205 15.23 3.59 31.33
CA VAL A 205 16.41 3.27 30.51
C VAL A 205 16.02 3.38 29.04
N LEU A 206 16.52 4.42 28.36
CA LEU A 206 16.25 4.62 26.94
C LEU A 206 16.72 3.41 26.10
N PRO A 207 15.93 2.99 25.10
CA PRO A 207 16.31 1.91 24.23
C PRO A 207 17.51 2.32 23.36
N ARG A 208 18.30 1.33 22.96
CA ARG A 208 19.47 1.55 22.12
C ARG A 208 19.08 1.47 20.64
N LYS A 209 19.36 2.52 19.89
CA LYS A 209 19.26 2.54 18.42
C LYS A 209 20.27 1.58 17.80
N LEU A 210 19.80 0.65 16.98
CA LEU A 210 20.63 -0.30 16.23
C LEU A 210 20.79 0.13 14.77
N MET A 211 19.67 0.56 14.16
CA MET A 211 19.62 1.05 12.78
C MET A 211 18.49 2.08 12.64
N GLN A 212 18.72 3.13 11.88
CA GLN A 212 17.75 4.19 11.62
C GLN A 212 17.92 4.71 10.19
N LEU A 213 16.84 4.73 9.41
CA LEU A 213 16.76 5.55 8.20
C LEU A 213 16.03 6.83 8.59
N ASP A 214 16.65 7.99 8.41
CA ASP A 214 16.00 9.26 8.72
C ASP A 214 15.14 9.80 7.56
N HIS A 215 14.44 10.92 7.80
CA HIS A 215 13.55 11.52 6.80
C HIS A 215 14.30 12.17 5.62
N THR A 216 15.63 12.36 5.74
CA THR A 216 16.49 12.90 4.67
C THR A 216 17.12 11.80 3.81
N GLY A 217 16.93 10.54 4.19
CA GLY A 217 17.50 9.37 3.50
C GLY A 217 18.85 8.92 4.06
N LEU A 218 19.34 9.49 5.16
CA LEU A 218 20.57 9.05 5.81
C LEU A 218 20.33 7.76 6.60
N LEU A 219 21.14 6.75 6.33
CA LEU A 219 21.16 5.49 7.05
C LEU A 219 22.21 5.54 8.16
N TYR A 220 21.75 5.49 9.40
CA TYR A 220 22.58 5.29 10.58
C TYR A 220 22.52 3.81 10.97
N ALA A 221 23.69 3.17 11.06
CA ALA A 221 23.80 1.81 11.54
C ALA A 221 24.99 1.71 12.50
N ARG A 222 24.85 0.91 13.56
CA ARG A 222 25.95 0.67 14.50
C ARG A 222 27.06 -0.18 13.88
N GLU A 223 26.69 -1.20 13.12
CA GLU A 223 27.61 -2.14 12.51
C GLU A 223 26.99 -2.66 11.21
N ILE A 224 27.79 -2.73 10.16
CA ILE A 224 27.41 -3.28 8.87
C ILE A 224 28.44 -4.36 8.52
N LYS A 225 27.99 -5.61 8.45
CA LYS A 225 28.79 -6.71 7.93
C LYS A 225 28.42 -6.94 6.48
N VAL A 226 29.41 -6.81 5.60
CA VAL A 226 29.25 -7.04 4.17
C VAL A 226 29.89 -8.39 3.85
N ASN A 227 29.09 -9.34 3.38
CA ASN A 227 29.58 -10.64 2.92
C ASN A 227 29.76 -10.58 1.40
N LEU A 228 31.01 -10.55 0.94
CA LEU A 228 31.35 -10.64 -0.48
C LEU A 228 31.89 -12.04 -0.79
N ASP A 229 31.48 -12.59 -1.93
CA ASP A 229 31.93 -13.93 -2.36
C ASP A 229 33.42 -13.96 -2.75
N ASN A 230 33.99 -12.81 -3.11
CA ASN A 230 35.37 -12.71 -3.56
C ASN A 230 36.07 -11.46 -3.00
N TRP A 231 36.87 -11.66 -1.97
CA TRP A 231 37.70 -10.61 -1.37
C TRP A 231 38.98 -10.39 -2.18
N ALA A 232 39.44 -9.14 -2.32
CA ALA A 232 40.71 -8.86 -2.98
C ALA A 232 41.85 -9.26 -2.04
N ASP A 233 42.48 -10.41 -2.29
CA ASP A 233 43.75 -10.83 -1.66
C ASP A 233 44.80 -11.21 -2.74
N TYR A 234 44.61 -10.71 -3.96
CA TYR A 234 45.47 -11.03 -5.10
C TYR A 234 46.64 -10.05 -5.27
N VAL A 235 46.65 -8.92 -4.56
CA VAL A 235 47.73 -7.91 -4.70
C VAL A 235 49.06 -8.47 -4.21
N PHE A 236 49.03 -9.40 -3.27
CA PHE A 236 50.22 -10.10 -2.76
C PHE A 236 50.59 -11.37 -3.53
N ASP A 237 49.84 -11.72 -4.59
CA ASP A 237 50.20 -12.86 -5.43
C ASP A 237 51.53 -12.61 -6.15
N LYS A 238 52.33 -13.67 -6.30
CA LYS A 238 53.64 -13.60 -6.97
C LYS A 238 53.56 -13.13 -8.43
N ASN A 239 52.40 -13.28 -9.05
CA ASN A 239 52.14 -12.90 -10.45
C ASN A 239 51.44 -11.54 -10.57
N TYR A 240 51.21 -10.82 -9.47
CA TYR A 240 50.58 -9.52 -9.49
C TYR A 240 51.51 -8.47 -10.12
N SER A 241 51.04 -7.83 -11.19
CA SER A 241 51.80 -6.83 -11.94
C SER A 241 51.58 -5.44 -11.35
N LEU A 242 52.40 -5.07 -10.36
CA LEU A 242 52.37 -3.72 -9.78
C LEU A 242 52.77 -2.67 -10.83
N MET A 243 51.93 -1.67 -11.03
CA MET A 243 52.18 -0.58 -11.99
C MET A 243 53.46 0.19 -11.63
N PRO A 244 54.38 0.43 -12.58
CA PRO A 244 55.53 1.28 -12.32
C PRO A 244 55.14 2.72 -11.93
N LEU A 245 55.84 3.33 -10.96
CA LEU A 245 55.51 4.67 -10.44
C LEU A 245 55.49 5.78 -11.51
N ASN A 246 56.29 5.66 -12.57
CA ASN A 246 56.29 6.58 -13.71
C ASN A 246 54.99 6.49 -14.53
N GLU A 247 54.52 5.27 -14.79
CA GLU A 247 53.25 5.03 -15.50
C GLU A 247 52.07 5.47 -14.65
N LEU A 248 52.09 5.17 -13.34
CA LEU A 248 51.08 5.63 -12.39
C LEU A 248 51.01 7.16 -12.36
N GLN A 249 52.15 7.85 -12.33
CA GLN A 249 52.19 9.31 -12.37
C GLN A 249 51.59 9.87 -13.67
N GLN A 250 51.90 9.27 -14.81
CA GLN A 250 51.30 9.65 -16.10
C GLN A 250 49.78 9.44 -16.08
N PHE A 251 49.32 8.30 -15.55
CA PHE A 251 47.90 8.00 -15.41
C PHE A 251 47.17 9.02 -14.56
N ILE A 252 47.70 9.35 -13.36
CA ILE A 252 47.09 10.34 -12.45
C ILE A 252 47.07 11.73 -13.11
N ASN A 253 48.13 12.12 -13.81
CA ASN A 253 48.19 13.42 -14.48
C ASN A 253 47.12 13.56 -15.57
N GLN A 254 46.86 12.47 -16.32
CA GLN A 254 45.87 12.43 -17.40
C GLN A 254 44.43 12.28 -16.87
N ASN A 255 44.20 11.35 -15.94
CA ASN A 255 42.85 10.92 -15.54
C ASN A 255 42.36 11.56 -14.23
N LYS A 256 43.24 12.18 -13.43
CA LYS A 256 42.94 12.82 -12.14
C LYS A 256 42.35 11.89 -11.06
N HIS A 257 42.45 10.58 -11.25
CA HIS A 257 42.11 9.57 -10.25
C HIS A 257 43.10 8.40 -10.34
N LEU A 258 43.04 7.48 -9.37
CA LEU A 258 43.85 6.26 -9.36
C LEU A 258 43.29 5.21 -10.33
N PRO A 259 44.12 4.29 -10.84
CA PRO A 259 43.65 3.13 -11.59
C PRO A 259 42.62 2.33 -10.80
N ASN A 260 41.58 1.84 -11.50
CA ASN A 260 40.43 1.11 -10.95
C ASN A 260 39.56 1.89 -9.95
N VAL A 261 39.86 3.17 -9.67
CA VAL A 261 39.04 4.04 -8.83
C VAL A 261 38.14 4.90 -9.73
N PRO A 262 36.81 4.89 -9.54
CA PRO A 262 35.89 5.72 -10.32
C PRO A 262 36.23 7.21 -10.22
N SER A 263 35.86 7.97 -11.25
CA SER A 263 36.02 9.43 -11.20
C SER A 263 35.04 10.07 -10.21
N ALA A 264 35.34 11.29 -9.74
CA ALA A 264 34.44 12.03 -8.87
C ALA A 264 33.04 12.26 -9.50
N THR A 265 33.01 12.50 -10.82
CA THR A 265 31.75 12.66 -11.58
C THR A 265 30.93 11.37 -11.55
N GLU A 266 31.58 10.23 -11.81
CA GLU A 266 30.92 8.92 -11.83
C GLU A 266 30.34 8.54 -10.46
N MET A 267 31.10 8.77 -9.38
CA MET A 267 30.63 8.52 -8.01
C MET A 267 29.42 9.40 -7.63
N THR A 268 29.37 10.64 -8.13
CA THR A 268 28.27 11.57 -7.83
C THR A 268 26.98 11.16 -8.56
N THR A 269 27.09 10.66 -9.79
CA THR A 269 25.93 10.26 -10.61
C THR A 269 25.40 8.88 -10.24
N ASN A 270 26.28 7.89 -10.09
CA ASN A 270 25.88 6.49 -9.92
C ASN A 270 25.82 6.05 -8.45
N GLY A 271 26.30 6.90 -7.53
CA GLY A 271 26.51 6.52 -6.14
C GLY A 271 27.72 5.60 -5.97
N LEU A 272 27.97 5.19 -4.73
CA LEU A 272 29.10 4.34 -4.37
C LEU A 272 28.60 3.11 -3.61
N ASN A 273 28.94 1.92 -4.12
CA ASN A 273 28.69 0.69 -3.38
C ASN A 273 29.71 0.56 -2.25
N ILE A 274 29.24 0.55 -1.00
CA ILE A 274 30.10 0.47 0.20
C ILE A 274 30.98 -0.78 0.16
N ALA A 275 30.45 -1.91 -0.32
CA ALA A 275 31.16 -3.18 -0.37
C ALA A 275 32.35 -3.15 -1.34
N GLU A 276 32.07 -2.78 -2.59
CA GLU A 276 33.09 -2.68 -3.63
C GLU A 276 34.10 -1.58 -3.31
N ASN A 277 33.65 -0.48 -2.71
CA ASN A 277 34.56 0.57 -2.26
C ASN A 277 35.51 0.08 -1.18
N SER A 278 35.03 -0.65 -0.17
CA SER A 278 35.90 -1.23 0.86
C SER A 278 36.93 -2.20 0.28
N LYS A 279 36.53 -3.02 -0.70
CA LYS A 279 37.44 -3.93 -1.42
C LYS A 279 38.50 -3.16 -2.22
N MET A 280 38.07 -2.18 -3.01
CA MET A 280 38.95 -1.34 -3.82
C MET A 280 39.93 -0.55 -2.95
N LEU A 281 39.47 0.02 -1.83
CA LEU A 281 40.34 0.71 -0.88
C LEU A 281 41.38 -0.23 -0.28
N MET A 282 41.01 -1.48 0.03
CA MET A 282 41.96 -2.48 0.50
C MET A 282 43.03 -2.76 -0.56
N GLU A 283 42.65 -3.01 -1.82
CA GLU A 283 43.59 -3.19 -2.93
C GLU A 283 44.59 -2.03 -3.03
N LYS A 284 44.12 -0.77 -2.92
CA LYS A 284 45.02 0.39 -2.98
C LYS A 284 45.93 0.49 -1.76
N VAL A 285 45.47 0.11 -0.57
CA VAL A 285 46.32 0.07 0.64
C VAL A 285 47.41 -0.99 0.50
N GLU A 286 47.10 -2.14 -0.11
CA GLU A 286 48.06 -3.21 -0.37
C GLU A 286 49.10 -2.78 -1.43
N GLU A 287 48.67 -2.17 -2.53
CA GLU A 287 49.57 -1.60 -3.56
C GLU A 287 50.51 -0.54 -2.95
N LEU A 288 49.97 0.37 -2.14
CA LEU A 288 50.76 1.37 -1.42
C LEU A 288 51.79 0.72 -0.49
N THR A 289 51.43 -0.38 0.17
CA THR A 289 52.35 -1.14 1.02
C THR A 289 53.50 -1.72 0.19
N LEU A 290 53.24 -2.27 -1.00
CA LEU A 290 54.29 -2.75 -1.91
C LEU A 290 55.23 -1.63 -2.36
N TYR A 291 54.70 -0.45 -2.73
CA TYR A 291 55.55 0.70 -3.07
C TYR A 291 56.41 1.15 -1.89
N VAL A 292 55.87 1.19 -0.67
CA VAL A 292 56.64 1.55 0.53
C VAL A 292 57.77 0.55 0.80
N LEU A 293 57.52 -0.76 0.62
CA LEU A 293 58.56 -1.78 0.74
C LEU A 293 59.66 -1.59 -0.31
N GLN A 294 59.30 -1.35 -1.58
CA GLN A 294 60.25 -1.06 -2.64
C GLN A 294 61.08 0.21 -2.36
N ILE A 295 60.45 1.26 -1.83
CA ILE A 295 61.14 2.50 -1.45
C ILE A 295 62.11 2.22 -0.30
N ASN A 296 61.70 1.47 0.73
CA ASN A 296 62.55 1.15 1.87
C ASN A 296 63.80 0.34 1.45
N GLU A 297 63.67 -0.60 0.53
CA GLU A 297 64.81 -1.34 -0.03
C GLU A 297 65.77 -0.44 -0.80
N ARG A 298 65.24 0.49 -1.61
CA ARG A 298 66.05 1.48 -2.32
C ARG A 298 66.76 2.42 -1.36
N VAL A 299 66.09 2.88 -0.30
CA VAL A 299 66.68 3.73 0.74
C VAL A 299 67.83 3.00 1.43
N LYS A 300 67.64 1.75 1.87
CA LYS A 300 68.73 0.94 2.46
C LYS A 300 69.92 0.79 1.53
N THR A 301 69.66 0.52 0.24
CA THR A 301 70.71 0.38 -0.77
C THR A 301 71.46 1.70 -0.97
N GLN A 302 70.74 2.83 -1.01
CA GLN A 302 71.32 4.16 -1.12
C GLN A 302 72.14 4.53 0.13
N GLU A 303 71.65 4.23 1.33
CA GLU A 303 72.37 4.45 2.59
C GLU A 303 73.70 3.68 2.61
N GLU A 304 73.69 2.42 2.17
CA GLU A 304 74.91 1.62 2.10
C GLU A 304 75.90 2.16 1.06
N LEU A 305 75.40 2.57 -0.12
CA LEU A 305 76.22 3.23 -1.13
C LEU A 305 76.82 4.55 -0.61
N VAL A 306 76.05 5.35 0.12
CA VAL A 306 76.51 6.59 0.73
C VAL A 306 77.61 6.32 1.76
N LYS A 307 77.48 5.28 2.60
CA LYS A 307 78.55 4.88 3.52
C LYS A 307 79.84 4.48 2.79
N GLN A 308 79.72 3.70 1.71
CA GLN A 308 80.88 3.31 0.89
C GLN A 308 81.55 4.52 0.23
N GLN A 309 80.76 5.48 -0.25
CA GLN A 309 81.27 6.74 -0.80
C GLN A 309 81.97 7.59 0.27
N GLN A 310 81.39 7.70 1.46
CA GLN A 310 82.00 8.42 2.58
C GLN A 310 83.35 7.84 2.98
N GLU A 311 83.46 6.50 3.06
CA GLU A 311 84.74 5.84 3.37
C GLU A 311 85.77 6.04 2.25
N THR A 312 85.35 5.97 1.00
CA THR A 312 86.23 6.25 -0.16
C THR A 312 86.76 7.69 -0.10
N ILE A 313 85.89 8.66 0.20
CA ILE A 313 86.27 10.07 0.35
C ILE A 313 87.25 10.24 1.52
N ARG A 314 87.04 9.56 2.65
CA ARG A 314 87.94 9.59 3.80
C ARG A 314 89.35 9.12 3.43
N LEU A 315 89.46 7.98 2.76
CA LEU A 315 90.74 7.43 2.29
C LEU A 315 91.43 8.34 1.27
N GLN A 316 90.67 8.97 0.37
CA GLN A 316 91.21 9.96 -0.57
C GLN A 316 91.76 11.19 0.16
N GLN A 317 91.05 11.71 1.17
CA GLN A 317 91.51 12.84 1.99
C GLN A 317 92.81 12.50 2.75
N GLU A 318 92.90 11.31 3.34
CA GLU A 318 94.12 10.83 3.99
C GLU A 318 95.31 10.72 3.02
N LEU A 319 95.08 10.17 1.82
CA LEU A 319 96.11 10.10 0.78
C LEU A 319 96.58 11.48 0.33
N ILE A 320 95.67 12.43 0.13
CA ILE A 320 96.00 13.82 -0.24
C ILE A 320 96.88 14.47 0.85
N LEU A 321 96.54 14.29 2.14
CA LEU A 321 97.35 14.79 3.26
C LEU A 321 98.77 14.21 3.23
N GLN A 322 98.91 12.90 2.99
CA GLN A 322 100.23 12.26 2.89
C GLN A 322 101.06 12.83 1.74
N ILE A 323 100.44 13.05 0.57
CA ILE A 323 101.11 13.65 -0.59
C ILE A 323 101.53 15.09 -0.30
N GLN A 324 100.67 15.90 0.33
CA GLN A 324 101.01 17.27 0.74
C GLN A 324 102.18 17.33 1.73
N GLN A 325 102.21 16.43 2.71
CA GLN A 325 103.33 16.34 3.66
C GLN A 325 104.64 15.93 2.99
N ALA A 326 104.59 15.02 2.00
CA ALA A 326 105.75 14.62 1.22
C ALA A 326 106.33 15.77 0.38
N GLN A 327 105.47 16.69 -0.09
CA GLN A 327 105.88 17.87 -0.87
C GLN A 327 106.44 19.02 0.01
N GLN A 328 106.14 19.07 1.31
CA GLN A 328 106.58 20.13 2.22
C GLN A 328 107.92 19.87 2.95
N LYS A 329 108.54 18.68 2.80
CA LYS A 329 109.89 18.45 3.32
C LYS A 329 110.92 19.24 2.49
N PRO A 330 111.67 20.21 3.09
CA PRO A 330 112.66 20.96 2.34
C PRO A 330 113.78 20.02 1.91
N VAL A 331 114.14 20.07 0.62
CA VAL A 331 115.36 19.48 0.08
C VAL A 331 116.52 20.16 0.79
N LYS A 332 117.13 19.47 1.77
CA LYS A 332 118.40 19.89 2.35
C LYS A 332 119.48 19.68 1.29
N LEU A 333 119.91 20.76 0.65
CA LEU A 333 121.16 20.87 -0.11
C LEU A 333 122.35 20.92 0.84
#